data_AF-A0A358C2J1-F1
#
_entry.id   AF-A0A358C2J1-F1
#
_cell.length_a   1.000
_cell.length_b   1.000
_cell.length_c   1.000
_cell.angle_alpha   90.00
_cell.angle_beta   90.00
_cell.angle_gamma   90.00
#
_symmetry.space_group_name_H-M   'P 1'
#
loop_
_entity.id
_entity.type
_entity.pdbx_description
1 polymer ?
#
loop_
_entity_poly.entity_id
_entity_poly.type
_entity_poly.pdbx_seq_one_letter_code
_entity_poly.pdbx_strand_id
1 'polypeptide(L)' 'MLKVAEAVLAGHPDKLCDQVADAIVDEFLRRDQDARVNIEVFGGHGAMMISGEVASRADFDVGAIA' A
#
# COMPACT_ATOMS: atom_id res chain seq x y z
N MET A 1 21.44 -17.75 -24.29
CA MET A 1 20.03 -17.91 -23.82
C MET A 1 19.41 -16.53 -23.76
N LEU A 2 18.27 -16.30 -24.39
CA LEU A 2 17.62 -14.98 -24.41
C LEU A 2 16.89 -14.75 -23.06
N LYS A 3 16.95 -13.53 -22.52
CA LYS A 3 16.20 -13.10 -21.33
C LYS A 3 15.54 -11.75 -21.62
N VAL A 4 14.32 -11.56 -21.14
CA VAL A 4 13.54 -10.33 -21.30
C VAL A 4 13.08 -9.86 -19.93
N ALA A 5 13.07 -8.54 -19.73
CA ALA A 5 12.56 -7.87 -18.55
C ALA A 5 11.71 -6.67 -18.99
N GLU A 6 10.71 -6.33 -18.18
CA GLU A 6 9.85 -5.17 -18.38
C GLU A 6 9.67 -4.42 -17.05
N ALA A 7 9.21 -3.17 -17.14
CA ALA A 7 8.89 -2.33 -16.00
C ALA A 7 7.76 -1.38 -16.37
N VAL A 8 6.97 -0.98 -15.37
CA VAL A 8 5.87 -0.02 -15.52
C VAL A 8 6.15 1.25 -14.71
N LEU A 9 5.59 2.37 -15.15
CA LEU A 9 5.77 3.66 -14.48
C LEU A 9 4.84 3.81 -13.27
N ALA A 10 5.08 4.82 -12.44
CA ALA A 10 4.29 5.12 -11.24
C ALA A 10 2.78 5.28 -11.49
N GLY A 11 2.36 5.71 -12.69
CA GLY A 11 0.95 5.84 -13.04
C GLY A 11 0.25 4.54 -13.42
N HIS A 12 0.96 3.41 -13.47
CA HIS A 12 0.35 2.10 -13.68
C HIS A 12 -0.53 1.76 -12.47
N PRO A 13 -1.77 1.24 -12.65
CA PRO A 13 -2.69 0.97 -11.54
C PRO A 13 -2.08 0.09 -10.45
N ASP A 14 -1.33 -0.96 -10.83
CA ASP A 14 -0.64 -1.80 -9.85
C ASP A 14 0.40 -1.01 -9.04
N LYS A 15 1.19 -0.14 -9.69
CA LYS A 15 2.17 0.69 -8.97
C LYS A 15 1.53 1.75 -8.10
N LEU A 16 0.37 2.24 -8.48
CA LEU A 16 -0.42 3.15 -7.65
C LEU A 16 -0.96 2.43 -6.41
N CYS A 17 -1.42 1.18 -6.54
CA CYS A 17 -1.82 0.36 -5.40
C CYS A 17 -0.62 0.06 -4.48
N ASP A 18 0.55 -0.31 -5.04
CA ASP A 18 1.78 -0.50 -4.27
C ASP A 18 2.16 0.77 -3.49
N GLN A 19 2.09 1.94 -4.12
CA GLN A 19 2.44 3.22 -3.48
C GLN A 19 1.50 3.58 -2.33
N VAL A 20 0.20 3.34 -2.49
CA VAL A 20 -0.77 3.55 -1.40
C VAL A 20 -0.52 2.56 -0.27
N ALA A 21 -0.26 1.28 -0.58
CA ALA A 21 0.10 0.29 0.42
C ALA A 21 1.36 0.71 1.20
N ASP A 22 2.44 1.07 0.52
CA ASP A 22 3.68 1.52 1.15
C ASP A 22 3.46 2.76 2.03
N ALA A 23 2.68 3.75 1.56
CA ALA A 23 2.39 4.96 2.33
C ALA A 23 1.63 4.67 3.64
N ILE A 24 0.73 3.67 3.63
CA ILE A 24 0.02 3.24 4.82
C ILE A 24 0.97 2.51 5.78
N VAL A 25 1.84 1.61 5.27
CA VAL A 25 2.89 0.95 6.08
C VAL A 25 3.79 2.01 6.74
N ASP A 26 4.24 3.00 5.97
CA ASP A 26 5.08 4.09 6.45
C ASP A 26 4.41 4.86 7.58
N GLU A 27 3.12 5.20 7.45
CA GLU A 27 2.40 5.96 8.48
C GLU A 27 2.21 5.15 9.77
N PHE A 28 1.95 3.85 9.66
CA PHE A 28 1.93 2.96 10.83
C PHE A 28 3.31 2.90 11.50
N LEU A 29 4.38 2.64 10.76
CA LEU A 29 5.74 2.54 11.31
C LEU A 29 6.24 3.88 11.87
N ARG A 30 5.78 5.01 11.31
CA ARG A 30 6.09 6.36 11.83
C ARG A 30 5.45 6.60 13.20
N ARG A 31 4.25 6.06 13.44
CA ARG A 31 3.51 6.24 14.70
C ARG A 31 3.81 5.16 15.73
N ASP A 32 4.16 3.96 15.28
CA ASP A 32 4.42 2.78 16.09
C ASP A 32 5.50 1.91 15.43
N GLN A 33 6.73 2.02 15.94
CA GLN A 33 7.89 1.33 15.37
C GLN A 33 7.79 -0.20 15.47
N ASP A 34 6.96 -0.73 16.38
CA ASP A 34 6.72 -2.16 16.55
C ASP A 34 5.51 -2.67 15.75
N ALA A 35 4.90 -1.81 14.93
CA ALA A 35 3.73 -2.16 14.13
C ALA A 35 4.03 -3.32 13.17
N ARG A 36 3.09 -4.26 13.07
CA ARG A 36 3.07 -5.30 12.04
C ARG A 36 1.89 -5.03 11.12
N VAL A 37 2.20 -4.76 9.86
CA VAL A 37 1.23 -4.27 8.87
C VAL A 37 1.33 -5.15 7.64
N ASN A 38 0.29 -5.92 7.36
CA ASN A 38 0.13 -6.70 6.14
C ASN A 38 -1.10 -6.16 5.42
N ILE A 39 -0.90 -5.28 4.45
CA ILE A 39 -1.98 -4.58 3.75
C ILE A 39 -1.86 -4.77 2.25
N GLU A 40 -3.02 -4.86 1.63
CA GLU A 40 -3.24 -5.07 0.20
C GLU A 40 -4.20 -3.98 -0.29
N VAL A 41 -3.87 -3.41 -1.45
CA VAL A 41 -4.67 -2.35 -2.08
C VAL A 41 -5.13 -2.83 -3.45
N PHE A 42 -6.43 -2.75 -3.69
CA PHE A 42 -7.05 -3.12 -4.96
C PHE A 42 -7.76 -1.89 -5.52
N GLY A 43 -7.35 -1.44 -6.71
CA GLY A 43 -7.93 -0.25 -7.37
C GLY A 43 -8.58 -0.57 -8.71
N GLY A 44 -9.71 0.08 -9.01
CA GLY A 44 -10.35 -0.02 -10.31
C GLY A 44 -11.69 0.71 -10.39
N HIS A 45 -12.06 1.19 -11.58
CA HIS A 45 -13.37 1.79 -11.87
C HIS A 45 -13.78 2.94 -10.93
N GLY A 46 -12.82 3.78 -10.53
CA GLY A 46 -13.07 4.91 -9.62
C GLY A 46 -13.26 4.52 -8.16
N ALA A 47 -12.96 3.27 -7.79
CA ALA A 47 -12.98 2.78 -6.42
C ALA A 47 -11.63 2.18 -6.05
N MET A 48 -11.34 2.20 -4.75
CA MET A 48 -10.19 1.54 -4.14
C MET A 48 -10.64 0.81 -2.88
N MET A 49 -10.14 -0.40 -2.69
CA MET A 49 -10.35 -1.22 -1.51
C MET A 49 -9.01 -1.46 -0.84
N ILE A 50 -8.94 -1.14 0.45
CA ILE A 50 -7.80 -1.40 1.32
C ILE A 50 -8.21 -2.53 2.24
N SER A 51 -7.42 -3.60 2.29
CA SER A 51 -7.69 -4.79 3.09
C SER A 51 -6.40 -5.28 3.73
N GLY A 52 -6.48 -5.95 4.88
CA GLY A 52 -5.30 -6.51 5.51
C GLY A 52 -5.43 -6.75 6.99
N GLU A 53 -4.30 -7.09 7.60
CA GLU A 53 -4.15 -7.31 9.04
C GLU A 53 -3.13 -6.33 9.60
N VAL A 54 -3.50 -5.65 10.68
CA VAL A 54 -2.64 -4.71 11.38
C VAL A 54 -2.61 -5.05 12.86
N ALA A 55 -1.41 -5.17 13.41
CA ALA A 55 -1.16 -5.17 14.85
C ALA A 55 -0.32 -3.93 15.17
N SER A 56 -0.98 -2.89 15.69
CA SER A 56 -0.35 -1.62 16.06
C SER A 56 -1.17 -0.91 17.15
N ARG A 57 -0.54 0.00 17.88
CA ARG A 57 -1.20 0.96 18.78
C ARG A 57 -1.58 2.27 18.08
N ALA A 58 -1.16 2.47 16.84
CA ALA A 58 -1.49 3.66 16.08
C ALA A 58 -2.99 3.65 15.70
N ASP A 59 -3.65 4.78 15.92
CA ASP A 59 -5.06 4.98 15.59
C ASP A 59 -5.19 6.22 14.70
N PHE A 60 -5.66 6.01 13.47
CA PHE A 60 -5.87 7.04 12.46
C PHE A 60 -6.75 6.54 11.31
N ASP A 61 -7.28 7.48 10.54
CA ASP A 61 -8.03 7.18 9.32
C ASP A 61 -7.06 6.78 8.18
N VAL A 62 -7.01 5.48 7.89
CA VAL A 62 -6.24 4.92 6.78
C VAL A 62 -6.76 5.42 5.42
N GLY A 63 -8.06 5.68 5.31
CA GLY A 63 -8.69 6.15 4.07
C GLY A 63 -8.23 7.55 3.66
N ALA A 64 -7.65 8.33 4.57
CA ALA A 64 -7.11 9.66 4.27
C ALA A 64 -5.72 9.63 3.60
N ILE A 65 -5.06 8.46 3.53
CA ILE A 65 -3.75 8.27 2.88
C ILE A 65 -3.89 8.00 1.37
N ALA A 66 -5.00 7.36 0.97
CA ALA A 66 -5.31 7.00 -0.41
C ALA A 66 -5.97 8.16 -1.17
#